data_AF-A0A4Q4M2T3-F1
#
_entry.id   AF-A0A4Q4M2T3-F1
#
_cell.length_a   1.000
_cell.length_b   1.000
_cell.length_c   1.000
_cell.angle_alpha   90.00
_cell.angle_beta   90.00
_cell.angle_gamma   90.00
#
_symmetry.space_group_name_H-M   'P 1'
#
loop_
_entity.id
_entity.type
_entity.pdbx_description
1 polymer ?
#
loop_
_entity_poly.entity_id
_entity_poly.type
_entity_poly.pdbx_seq_one_letter_code
_entity_poly.pdbx_strand_id
1 'polypeptide(L)'
;MPSMSTYIKAISGGAILVIGGPALVWYVTPTEEEIFKRYSPELQKKALAGREQRQKDFDAFVGQLKEASRSDKPIWAAQKEMDAKRSEAEQQLRREERDAYAAESRRRQAEIRESAK
;
A
#
# COMPACT_ATOMS: atom_id res chain seq x y z
N MET A 1 -6.63 12.93 52.73
CA MET A 1 -6.07 11.97 51.76
C MET A 1 -7.18 11.02 51.32
N PRO A 2 -7.29 10.64 50.03
CA PRO A 2 -8.33 9.71 49.57
C PRO A 2 -8.23 8.37 50.32
N SER A 3 -9.35 7.72 50.58
CA SER A 3 -9.35 6.45 51.32
C SER A 3 -8.81 5.31 50.44
N MET A 4 -8.25 4.27 51.09
CA MET A 4 -7.76 3.05 50.42
C MET A 4 -8.81 2.45 49.46
N SER A 5 -10.09 2.54 49.81
CA SER A 5 -11.21 2.06 48.99
C SER A 5 -11.33 2.82 47.65
N THR A 6 -11.06 4.13 47.64
CA THR A 6 -11.09 4.95 46.43
C THR A 6 -10.01 4.53 45.44
N TYR A 7 -8.80 4.24 45.92
CA TYR A 7 -7.70 3.75 45.07
C TYR A 7 -7.98 2.36 44.51
N ILE A 8 -8.52 1.44 45.32
CA ILE A 8 -8.89 0.09 44.85
C ILE A 8 -9.93 0.18 43.73
N LYS A 9 -10.98 1.00 43.90
CA LYS A 9 -12.01 1.21 42.87
C LYS A 9 -11.45 1.83 41.59
N ALA A 10 -10.56 2.81 41.72
CA ALA A 10 -9.95 3.46 40.58
C ALA A 10 -9.06 2.49 39.78
N ILE A 11 -8.22 1.71 40.46
CA ILE A 11 -7.33 0.71 39.83
C ILE A 11 -8.16 -0.41 39.20
N SER A 12 -9.19 -0.93 39.89
CA SER A 12 -10.03 -1.99 39.35
C SER A 12 -10.81 -1.53 38.11
N GLY A 13 -11.37 -0.30 38.15
CA GLY A 13 -12.05 0.29 36.99
C GLY A 13 -11.10 0.53 35.81
N GLY A 14 -9.88 1.03 36.09
CA GLY A 14 -8.84 1.21 35.09
C GLY A 14 -8.41 -0.11 34.44
N ALA A 15 -8.19 -1.15 35.23
CA ALA A 15 -7.82 -2.47 34.73
C ALA A 15 -8.92 -3.09 33.84
N ILE A 16 -10.19 -2.94 34.24
CA ILE A 16 -11.33 -3.39 33.43
C ILE A 16 -11.39 -2.66 32.09
N LEU A 17 -11.11 -1.36 32.04
CA LEU A 17 -11.10 -0.62 30.77
C LEU A 17 -9.92 -1.00 29.88
N VAL A 18 -8.72 -1.14 30.45
CA VAL A 18 -7.50 -1.46 29.70
C VAL A 18 -7.51 -2.88 29.15
N ILE A 19 -8.10 -3.84 29.88
CA ILE A 19 -8.18 -5.24 29.44
C ILE A 19 -9.50 -5.53 28.73
N GLY A 20 -10.61 -5.07 29.33
CA GLY A 20 -11.96 -5.30 28.83
C GLY A 20 -12.25 -4.51 27.55
N GLY A 21 -11.64 -3.33 27.35
CA GLY A 21 -11.76 -2.59 26.09
C GLY A 21 -11.28 -3.39 24.89
N PRO A 22 -9.99 -3.78 24.82
CA PRO A 22 -9.46 -4.63 23.75
C PRO A 22 -10.19 -5.97 23.64
N ALA A 23 -10.51 -6.62 24.77
CA ALA A 23 -11.23 -7.90 24.75
C ALA A 23 -12.63 -7.77 24.14
N LEU A 24 -13.36 -6.70 24.44
CA LEU A 24 -14.67 -6.42 23.85
C LEU A 24 -14.56 -6.13 22.36
N VAL A 25 -13.55 -5.38 21.94
CA VAL A 25 -13.30 -5.11 20.52
C VAL A 25 -13.01 -6.42 19.79
N TRP A 26 -12.15 -7.29 20.32
CA TRP A 26 -11.88 -8.60 19.74
C TRP A 26 -13.11 -9.51 19.69
N TYR A 27 -13.99 -9.41 20.68
CA TYR A 27 -15.23 -10.20 20.71
C TYR A 27 -16.25 -9.74 19.66
N VAL A 28 -16.40 -8.44 19.45
CA VAL A 28 -17.42 -7.88 18.55
C VAL A 28 -16.93 -7.79 17.11
N THR A 29 -15.62 -7.66 16.89
CA THR A 29 -15.06 -7.53 15.54
C THR A 29 -15.21 -8.86 14.79
N PRO A 30 -16.02 -8.93 13.72
CA PRO A 30 -16.20 -10.16 12.97
C PRO A 30 -14.91 -10.56 12.27
N THR A 31 -14.69 -11.86 12.15
CA THR A 31 -13.50 -12.40 11.46
C THR A 31 -13.61 -12.19 9.94
N GLU A 32 -12.48 -12.19 9.24
CA GLU A 32 -12.45 -11.99 7.78
C GLU A 32 -13.35 -12.98 7.02
N GLU A 33 -13.49 -14.20 7.53
CA GLU A 33 -14.33 -15.25 6.92
C GLU A 33 -15.83 -14.95 7.08
N GLU A 34 -16.24 -14.42 8.22
CA GLU A 34 -17.63 -13.99 8.44
C GLU A 34 -17.98 -12.76 7.60
N ILE A 35 -17.04 -11.83 7.46
CA ILE A 35 -17.18 -10.68 6.55
C ILE A 35 -17.30 -11.17 5.10
N PHE A 36 -16.47 -12.12 4.69
CA PHE A 36 -16.49 -12.69 3.34
C PHE A 36 -17.82 -13.38 3.01
N LYS A 37 -18.42 -14.10 3.96
CA LYS A 37 -19.75 -14.72 3.80
C LYS A 37 -20.87 -13.69 3.63
N ARG A 38 -20.72 -12.48 4.19
CA ARG A 38 -21.69 -11.38 4.04
C ARG A 38 -21.51 -10.59 2.72
N TYR A 39 -20.43 -10.81 1.98
CA TYR A 39 -20.22 -10.16 0.68
C TYR A 39 -21.16 -10.70 -0.39
N SER A 40 -21.53 -9.82 -1.33
CA SER A 40 -22.21 -10.23 -2.56
C SER A 40 -21.29 -11.15 -3.38
N PRO A 41 -21.86 -12.04 -4.22
CA PRO A 41 -21.08 -13.03 -4.98
C PRO A 41 -20.03 -12.40 -5.92
N GLU A 42 -20.26 -11.17 -6.40
CA GLU A 42 -19.26 -10.44 -7.19
C GLU A 42 -18.08 -9.95 -6.34
N LEU A 43 -18.35 -9.45 -5.14
CA LEU A 43 -17.31 -9.00 -4.21
C LEU A 43 -16.48 -10.16 -3.68
N GLN A 44 -17.08 -11.33 -3.48
CA GLN A 44 -16.36 -12.56 -3.13
C GLN A 44 -15.34 -12.95 -4.20
N LYS A 45 -15.75 -12.94 -5.48
CA LYS A 45 -14.84 -13.22 -6.61
C LYS A 45 -13.70 -12.20 -6.69
N LYS A 46 -14.01 -10.91 -6.52
CA LYS A 46 -13.00 -9.84 -6.54
C LYS A 46 -12.03 -9.94 -5.36
N ALA A 47 -12.52 -10.26 -4.17
CA ALA A 47 -11.70 -10.42 -2.97
C ALA A 47 -10.76 -11.64 -3.07
N LEU A 48 -11.22 -12.73 -3.69
CA LEU A 48 -10.41 -13.91 -4.01
C LEU A 48 -9.34 -13.60 -5.05
N ALA A 49 -9.72 -12.97 -6.18
CA ALA A 49 -8.79 -12.62 -7.25
C ALA A 49 -7.73 -11.61 -6.79
N GLY A 50 -8.10 -10.65 -5.94
CA GLY A 50 -7.19 -9.62 -5.43
C GLY A 50 -6.41 -10.01 -4.16
N ARG A 51 -6.54 -11.24 -3.65
CA ARG A 51 -5.85 -11.64 -2.41
C ARG A 51 -4.34 -11.68 -2.59
N GLU A 52 -3.87 -12.30 -3.67
CA GLU A 52 -2.44 -12.39 -3.98
C GLU A 52 -1.86 -11.01 -4.25
N GLN A 53 -2.57 -10.17 -5.01
CA GLN A 53 -2.14 -8.80 -5.28
C GLN A 53 -2.01 -7.98 -3.99
N ARG A 54 -3.01 -8.05 -3.08
CA ARG A 54 -2.93 -7.36 -1.79
C ARG A 54 -1.77 -7.82 -0.92
N GLN A 55 -1.44 -9.12 -0.94
CA GLN A 55 -0.27 -9.63 -0.22
C GLN A 55 1.03 -9.09 -0.81
N LYS A 56 1.17 -9.12 -2.14
CA LYS A 56 2.32 -8.54 -2.83
C LYS A 56 2.46 -7.04 -2.57
N ASP A 57 1.36 -6.29 -2.63
CA ASP A 57 1.35 -4.85 -2.36
C ASP A 57 1.76 -4.55 -0.91
N PHE A 58 1.27 -5.36 0.04
CA PHE A 58 1.63 -5.22 1.45
C PHE A 58 3.10 -5.52 1.71
N ASP A 59 3.62 -6.62 1.15
CA ASP A 59 5.03 -6.99 1.27
C ASP A 59 5.94 -5.93 0.64
N ALA A 60 5.55 -5.40 -0.53
CA ALA A 60 6.26 -4.32 -1.19
C ALA A 60 6.24 -3.03 -0.34
N PHE A 61 5.11 -2.69 0.27
CA PHE A 61 4.99 -1.53 1.16
C PHE A 61 5.86 -1.66 2.40
N VAL A 62 5.83 -2.82 3.07
CA VAL A 62 6.69 -3.09 4.23
C VAL A 62 8.16 -3.08 3.83
N GLY A 63 8.50 -3.56 2.63
CA GLY A 63 9.83 -3.47 2.05
C GLY A 63 10.31 -2.01 1.92
N GLN A 64 9.49 -1.15 1.33
CA GLN A 64 9.79 0.29 1.19
C GLN A 64 9.93 0.97 2.56
N LEU A 65 9.07 0.64 3.52
CA LEU A 65 9.19 1.19 4.88
C LEU A 65 10.51 0.77 5.55
N LYS A 66 10.93 -0.49 5.39
CA LYS A 66 12.21 -0.98 5.92
C LYS A 66 13.41 -0.29 5.26
N GLU A 67 13.30 0.04 3.98
CA GLU A 67 14.33 0.78 3.25
C GLU A 67 14.37 2.25 3.71
N ALA A 68 13.21 2.89 3.78
CA ALA A 68 13.06 4.27 4.27
C ALA A 68 13.52 4.41 5.73
N SER A 69 13.26 3.42 6.59
CA SER A 69 13.68 3.45 8.00
C SER A 69 15.19 3.33 8.19
N ARG A 70 15.94 2.90 7.17
CA ARG A 70 17.41 2.91 7.21
C ARG A 70 18.00 4.29 6.94
N SER A 71 17.18 5.23 6.46
CA SER A 71 17.61 6.62 6.27
C SER A 71 17.46 7.39 7.57
N ASP A 72 18.44 8.25 7.88
CA ASP A 72 18.35 9.20 8.99
C ASP A 72 17.30 10.31 8.76
N LYS A 73 16.67 10.33 7.58
CA LYS A 73 15.62 11.28 7.24
C LYS A 73 14.26 10.77 7.74
N PRO A 74 13.33 11.68 8.11
CA PRO A 74 11.98 11.28 8.45
C PRO A 74 11.30 10.58 7.27
N ILE A 75 10.51 9.53 7.56
CA ILE A 75 9.93 8.60 6.57
C ILE A 75 9.22 9.34 5.42
N TRP A 76 8.49 10.42 5.71
CA TRP A 76 7.79 11.21 4.70
C TRP A 76 8.67 11.86 3.62
N ALA A 77 9.95 12.10 3.93
CA ALA A 77 10.91 12.79 3.08
C ALA A 77 11.66 11.75 2.25
N ALA A 78 12.01 10.62 2.88
CA ALA A 78 12.53 9.45 2.18
C ALA A 78 11.51 8.92 1.16
N GLN A 79 10.23 8.83 1.53
CA GLN A 79 9.14 8.44 0.63
C GLN A 79 9.03 9.39 -0.57
N LYS A 80 9.04 10.70 -0.32
CA LYS A 80 8.98 11.72 -1.37
C LYS A 80 10.17 11.64 -2.34
N GLU A 81 11.37 11.36 -1.84
CA GLU A 81 12.56 11.16 -2.66
C GLU A 81 12.47 9.88 -3.51
N MET A 82 11.94 8.79 -2.94
CA MET A 82 11.69 7.55 -3.69
C MET A 82 10.64 7.74 -4.80
N ASP A 83 9.55 8.44 -4.49
CA ASP A 83 8.49 8.73 -5.45
C ASP A 83 9.00 9.66 -6.57
N ALA A 84 9.83 10.66 -6.23
CA ALA A 84 10.48 11.53 -7.22
C ALA A 84 11.35 10.72 -8.18
N LYS A 85 12.23 9.85 -7.66
CA LYS A 85 13.07 8.97 -8.48
C LYS A 85 12.26 8.04 -9.38
N ARG A 86 11.17 7.45 -8.86
CA ARG A 86 10.28 6.59 -9.66
C ARG A 86 9.62 7.39 -10.78
N SER A 87 9.14 8.61 -10.48
CA SER A 87 8.51 9.47 -11.49
C SER A 87 9.50 9.91 -12.58
N GLU A 88 10.75 10.19 -12.23
CA GLU A 88 11.80 10.54 -13.18
C GLU A 88 12.15 9.35 -14.09
N ALA A 89 12.28 8.15 -13.52
CA ALA A 89 12.51 6.92 -14.29
C ALA A 89 11.36 6.62 -15.26
N GLU A 90 10.10 6.77 -14.82
CA GLU A 90 8.93 6.60 -15.68
C GLU A 90 8.88 7.65 -16.81
N GLN A 91 9.20 8.90 -16.50
CA GLN A 91 9.30 9.95 -17.52
C GLN A 91 10.41 9.67 -18.53
N GLN A 92 11.53 9.12 -18.08
CA GLN A 92 12.65 8.80 -18.95
C GLN A 92 12.32 7.63 -19.88
N LEU A 93 11.73 6.55 -19.36
CA LEU A 93 11.22 5.44 -20.17
C LEU A 93 10.22 5.92 -21.23
N ARG A 94 9.28 6.79 -20.85
CA ARG A 94 8.29 7.38 -21.78
C ARG A 94 8.94 8.22 -22.88
N ARG A 95 10.05 8.91 -22.58
CA ARG A 95 10.83 9.67 -23.58
C ARG A 95 11.55 8.72 -24.53
N GLU A 96 12.19 7.68 -24.00
CA GLU A 96 12.89 6.65 -24.78
C GLU A 96 11.94 5.92 -25.74
N GLU A 97 10.75 5.52 -25.27
CA GLU A 97 9.71 4.92 -26.12
C GLU A 97 9.29 5.85 -27.27
N ARG A 98 9.09 7.14 -26.97
CA ARG A 98 8.72 8.14 -27.98
C ARG A 98 9.84 8.33 -29.01
N ASP A 99 11.08 8.37 -28.56
CA ASP A 99 12.24 8.59 -29.42
C ASP A 99 12.50 7.35 -30.30
N ALA A 100 12.28 6.15 -29.76
CA ALA A 100 12.31 4.88 -30.51
C ALA A 100 11.23 4.83 -31.60
N TYR A 101 9.99 5.21 -31.27
CA TYR A 101 8.90 5.28 -32.25
C TYR A 101 9.18 6.31 -33.36
N ALA A 102 9.74 7.47 -33.00
CA ALA A 102 10.13 8.49 -33.97
C ALA A 102 11.25 7.99 -34.91
N ALA A 103 12.22 7.23 -34.39
CA ALA A 103 13.27 6.62 -35.20
C ALA A 103 12.70 5.56 -36.17
N GLU A 104 11.77 4.73 -35.70
CA GLU A 104 11.10 3.72 -36.55
C GLU A 104 10.26 4.38 -37.65
N SER A 105 9.51 5.43 -37.33
CA SER A 105 8.73 6.20 -38.32
C SER A 105 9.63 6.83 -39.39
N ARG A 106 10.79 7.38 -39.01
CA ARG A 106 11.77 7.92 -39.97
C ARG A 106 12.35 6.85 -40.88
N ARG A 107 12.63 5.65 -40.36
CA ARG A 107 13.10 4.51 -41.16
C ARG A 107 12.04 4.08 -42.19
N ARG A 108 10.79 3.94 -41.76
CA ARG A 108 9.66 3.61 -42.67
C ARG A 108 9.47 4.68 -43.76
N GLN A 109 9.61 5.96 -43.43
CA GLN A 109 9.52 7.04 -44.42
C GLN A 109 10.68 7.00 -45.43
N ALA A 110 11.90 6.63 -45.00
CA ALA A 110 13.04 6.48 -45.89
C ALA A 110 12.87 5.30 -46.85
N GLU A 111 12.38 4.15 -46.38
CA GLU A 111 12.08 2.97 -47.21
C GLU A 111 10.97 3.26 -48.25
N ILE A 112 9.93 4.00 -47.86
CA ILE A 112 8.87 4.43 -48.78
C ILE A 112 9.42 5.40 -49.83
N ARG A 113 10.34 6.29 -49.43
CA ARG A 113 10.97 7.25 -50.35
C ARG A 113 11.95 6.60 -51.31
N GLU A 114 12.65 5.55 -50.90
CA GLU A 114 13.52 4.77 -51.79
C GLU A 114 12.72 3.88 -52.76
N SER A 115 11.62 3.29 -52.32
CA SER A 115 10.77 2.46 -53.18
C SER A 115 9.90 3.25 -54.19
N ALA A 116 9.75 4.56 -53.99
CA ALA A 116 9.03 5.45 -54.90
C ALA A 116 9.92 6.12 -55.98
N LYS A 117 11.22 5.77 -56.04
CA LYS A 117 12.20 6.32 -56.97
C LYS A 117 12.68 5.27 -57.95
#